data_AF-A0A959TXE1-F1
#
_entry.id   AF-A0A959TXE1-F1
#
_cell.length_a   1.000
_cell.length_b   1.000
_cell.length_c   1.000
_cell.angle_alpha   90.00
_cell.angle_beta   90.00
_cell.angle_gamma   90.00
#
_symmetry.space_group_name_H-M   'P 1'
#
loop_
_entity.id
_entity.type
_entity.pdbx_description
1 polymer ?
#
loop_
_entity_poly.entity_id
_entity_poly.type
_entity_poly.pdbx_seq_one_letter_code
_entity_poly.pdbx_strand_id
1 'polypeptide(L)' 'FHYIKQWDHLKQLSAPYRMVAHELGLPQDLRTMTFPQSDAVMNRLISFNIRVTWTEAELDAFLTKMEGVVRKVMEGVTA' A
#
# COMPACT_ATOMS: atom_id res chain seq x y z
N PHE A 1 3.47 -1.04 -3.44
CA PHE A 1 2.74 -2.10 -2.73
C PHE A 1 1.40 -2.29 -3.43
N HIS A 2 0.99 -3.51 -3.72
CA HIS A 2 -0.31 -3.79 -4.33
C HIS A 2 -1.25 -4.31 -3.24
N TYR A 3 -2.33 -3.60 -2.92
CA TYR A 3 -3.29 -3.99 -1.89
C TYR A 3 -4.72 -3.91 -2.43
N ILE A 4 -5.45 -5.03 -2.34
CA ILE A 4 -6.74 -5.25 -3.03
C ILE A 4 -7.88 -4.36 -2.53
N LYS A 5 -7.73 -3.68 -1.39
CA LYS A 5 -8.81 -2.93 -0.72
C LYS A 5 -9.47 -1.87 -1.58
N GLN A 6 -8.79 -1.29 -2.57
CA GLN A 6 -9.36 -0.27 -3.49
C GLN A 6 -9.37 -0.71 -4.96
N TRP A 7 -9.23 -2.02 -5.22
CA TRP A 7 -9.20 -2.53 -6.59
C TRP A 7 -10.60 -2.85 -7.10
N ASP A 8 -11.43 -1.82 -7.24
CA ASP A 8 -12.84 -2.00 -7.58
C ASP A 8 -13.03 -2.63 -8.96
N HIS A 9 -12.16 -2.30 -9.92
CA HIS A 9 -12.16 -2.95 -11.23
C HIS A 9 -12.00 -4.47 -11.12
N LEU A 10 -11.15 -4.97 -10.22
CA LEU A 10 -10.98 -6.40 -10.01
C LEU A 10 -12.19 -7.00 -9.26
N LYS A 11 -12.67 -6.32 -8.22
CA LYS A 11 -13.82 -6.77 -7.41
C LYS A 11 -15.13 -6.83 -8.20
N GLN A 12 -15.30 -5.93 -9.16
CA GLN A 12 -16.46 -5.86 -10.05
C GLN A 12 -16.26 -6.69 -11.33
N LEU A 13 -15.09 -7.32 -11.49
CA LEU A 13 -14.69 -8.01 -12.71
C LEU A 13 -14.84 -7.12 -13.97
N SER A 14 -14.52 -5.84 -13.84
CA SER A 14 -14.58 -4.88 -14.94
C SER A 14 -13.31 -4.96 -15.78
N ALA A 15 -13.43 -5.44 -17.02
CA ALA A 15 -12.34 -5.52 -17.98
C ALA A 15 -12.78 -5.04 -19.36
N PRO A 16 -11.87 -4.52 -20.20
CA PRO A 16 -12.20 -4.07 -21.55
C PRO A 16 -12.58 -5.20 -22.51
N TYR A 17 -12.38 -6.46 -22.11
CA TYR A 17 -12.74 -7.65 -22.88
C TYR A 17 -13.23 -8.78 -21.96
N ARG A 18 -13.93 -9.76 -22.53
CA ARG A 18 -14.38 -10.95 -21.78
C ARG A 18 -13.18 -11.79 -21.37
N MET A 19 -13.05 -11.98 -20.06
CA MET A 19 -12.09 -12.89 -19.43
C MET A 19 -12.75 -14.22 -19.07
N VAL A 20 -11.97 -15.28 -18.90
CA VAL A 20 -12.44 -16.60 -18.46
C VAL A 20 -13.30 -16.53 -17.19
N ALA A 21 -12.96 -15.65 -16.25
CA ALA A 21 -13.72 -15.42 -15.04
C ALA A 21 -15.16 -14.92 -15.26
N HIS A 22 -15.49 -14.35 -16.43
CA HIS A 22 -16.87 -14.02 -16.77
C HIS A 22 -17.68 -15.26 -17.18
N GLU A 23 -17.02 -16.26 -17.76
CA GLU A 23 -17.67 -17.49 -18.23
C GLU A 23 -17.76 -18.53 -17.11
N LEU A 24 -16.69 -18.68 -16.34
CA LEU A 24 -16.57 -19.69 -15.27
C LEU A 24 -16.88 -19.14 -13.87
N GLY A 25 -17.06 -17.82 -13.75
CA GLY A 25 -17.12 -17.13 -12.47
C GLY A 25 -15.74 -16.98 -11.81
N LEU A 26 -15.71 -16.24 -10.70
CA LEU A 26 -14.56 -16.21 -9.81
C LEU A 26 -14.71 -17.29 -8.74
N PRO A 27 -13.61 -17.96 -8.34
CA PRO A 27 -13.65 -18.97 -7.26
C PRO A 27 -14.01 -18.38 -5.89
N GLN A 28 -13.85 -17.06 -5.72
CA GLN A 28 -14.26 -16.33 -4.52
C GLN A 28 -14.92 -14.99 -4.87
N ASP A 29 -15.83 -14.53 -4.01
CA ASP A 29 -16.41 -13.19 -4.13
C ASP A 29 -15.48 -12.14 -3.51
N LEU A 30 -14.70 -11.48 -4.36
CA LEU A 30 -13.75 -10.45 -3.97
C LEU A 30 -14.42 -9.20 -3.35
N ARG A 31 -15.73 -9.03 -3.48
CA ARG A 31 -16.48 -7.88 -2.93
C ARG A 31 -16.74 -8.04 -1.43
N THR A 32 -16.87 -9.28 -0.96
CA THR A 32 -17.26 -9.60 0.43
C THR A 32 -16.07 -10.06 1.28
N MET A 33 -14.94 -10.39 0.67
CA MET A 33 -13.72 -10.74 1.39
C MET A 33 -13.21 -9.59 2.27
N THR A 34 -12.93 -9.90 3.52
CA THR A 34 -12.33 -8.96 4.49
C THR A 34 -10.98 -9.47 4.96
N PHE A 35 -10.01 -8.57 5.14
CA PHE A 35 -8.65 -8.91 5.57
C PHE A 35 -8.28 -8.13 6.83
N PRO A 36 -8.92 -8.40 7.99
CA PRO A 36 -8.79 -7.56 9.18
C PRO A 36 -7.34 -7.44 9.69
N GLN A 37 -6.57 -8.54 9.63
CA GLN A 37 -5.16 -8.53 10.02
C GLN A 37 -4.31 -7.67 9.07
N SER A 38 -4.52 -7.79 7.75
CA SER A 38 -3.83 -6.97 6.77
C SER A 38 -4.24 -5.50 6.88
N ASP A 39 -5.54 -5.22 7.08
CA ASP A 39 -6.07 -3.87 7.28
C ASP A 39 -5.44 -3.16 8.47
N ALA A 40 -5.24 -3.89 9.59
CA ALA A 40 -4.61 -3.35 10.79
C ALA A 40 -3.12 -2.99 10.60
N VAL A 41 -2.45 -3.59 9.61
CA VAL A 41 -1.08 -3.24 9.22
C VAL A 41 -1.09 -2.09 8.20
N MET A 42 -1.87 -2.26 7.13
CA MET A 42 -1.89 -1.35 5.99
C MET A 42 -2.42 0.05 6.36
N ASN A 43 -3.27 0.18 7.38
CA ASN A 43 -3.80 1.49 7.81
C ASN A 43 -2.75 2.42 8.45
N ARG A 44 -1.60 1.88 8.86
CA ARG A 44 -0.50 2.61 9.54
C ARG A 44 0.81 2.51 8.78
N LEU A 45 0.87 1.71 7.72
CA LEU A 45 2.09 1.46 6.97
C LEU A 45 2.45 2.67 6.10
N ILE A 46 3.62 3.25 6.36
CA ILE A 46 4.29 4.18 5.46
C ILE A 46 5.50 3.44 4.88
N SER A 47 5.60 3.38 3.56
CA SER A 47 6.67 2.67 2.85
C SER A 47 7.45 3.65 1.97
N PHE A 48 8.78 3.57 2.02
CA PHE A 48 9.69 4.41 1.26
C PHE A 48 10.53 3.55 0.31
N ASN A 49 10.80 4.06 -0.88
CA ASN A 49 11.73 3.43 -1.80
C ASN A 49 13.16 3.86 -1.45
N ILE A 50 14.08 2.90 -1.37
CA ILE A 50 15.51 3.16 -1.30
C ILE A 50 16.09 2.88 -2.68
N ARG A 51 16.73 3.87 -3.30
CA ARG A 51 17.32 3.72 -4.63
C ARG A 51 18.80 3.40 -4.51
N VAL A 52 19.24 2.36 -5.19
CA VAL A 52 20.67 1.96 -5.24
C VAL A 52 21.55 2.96 -5.99
N THR A 53 20.94 3.90 -6.71
CA THR A 53 21.64 4.91 -7.52
C THR A 53 21.88 6.22 -6.77
N TRP A 54 21.48 6.33 -5.50
CA TRP A 54 21.71 7.55 -4.74
C TRP A 54 23.18 7.72 -4.41
N THR A 55 23.64 8.96 -4.57
CA THR A 55 24.90 9.39 -3.97
C THR A 55 24.75 9.47 -2.45
N GLU A 56 25.86 9.43 -1.73
CA GLU A 56 25.88 9.58 -0.26
C GLU A 56 25.20 10.88 0.19
N ALA A 57 25.50 12.00 -0.46
CA ALA A 57 24.91 13.30 -0.16
C ALA A 57 23.37 13.34 -0.35
N GLU A 58 22.84 12.66 -1.37
CA GLU A 58 21.39 12.56 -1.58
C GLU A 58 20.71 11.71 -0.50
N LEU A 59 21.36 10.60 -0.12
CA LEU A 59 20.89 9.74 0.95
C LEU A 59 20.88 10.48 2.29
N ASP A 60 21.95 11.18 2.63
CA ASP A 60 22.06 11.98 3.86
C ASP A 60 21.01 13.08 3.93
N ALA A 61 20.79 13.78 2.82
CA ALA A 61 19.76 14.81 2.73
C ALA A 61 18.36 14.23 2.92
N PHE A 62 18.09 13.03 2.39
CA PHE A 62 16.83 12.33 2.60
C PHE A 62 16.66 11.89 4.05
N LEU A 63 17.68 11.25 4.63
CA LEU A 63 17.66 10.76 6.02
C LEU A 63 17.45 11.90 7.02
N THR A 64 18.16 13.03 6.84
CA THR A 64 18.03 14.22 7.70
C THR A 64 16.59 14.75 7.70
N LYS A 65 15.96 14.84 6.52
CA LYS A 65 14.57 15.30 6.40
C LYS A 65 13.59 14.32 7.05
N MET A 66 13.78 13.02 6.78
CA MET A 66 12.95 11.96 7.34
C MET A 66 13.00 11.94 8.85
N GLU A 67 14.19 12.01 9.44
CA GLU A 67 14.39 12.08 10.89
C GLU A 67 13.68 13.30 11.48
N GLY A 68 13.86 14.48 10.90
CA GLY A 68 13.22 15.70 11.36
C GLY A 68 11.68 15.61 11.38
N VAL A 69 11.09 15.05 10.32
CA VAL A 69 9.63 14.85 10.25
C VAL A 69 9.16 13.83 11.28
N VAL A 70 9.84 12.68 11.41
CA VAL A 70 9.46 11.65 12.38
C VAL A 70 9.53 12.20 13.80
N ARG A 71 10.63 12.88 14.17
CA ARG A 71 10.77 13.51 15.49
C ARG A 71 9.63 14.50 15.76
N LYS A 72 9.38 15.43 14.83
CA LYS A 72 8.31 16.44 14.95
C LYS A 72 6.93 15.82 15.17
N VAL A 73 6.59 14.76 14.43
CA VAL A 73 5.28 14.11 14.57
C VAL A 73 5.18 13.33 15.88
N MET A 74 6.29 12.72 16.33
CA MET A 74 6.32 11.92 17.56
C MET A 74 6.35 12.75 18.85
N GLU A 75 6.78 14.02 18.81
CA GLU A 75 6.79 14.93 19.98
C GLU A 75 5.42 15.06 20.66
N GLY A 76 4.33 14.96 19.89
CA GLY A 76 2.95 15.05 20.40
C GLY A 76 2.29 13.71 20.74
N VAL A 77 3.01 12.59 20.61
CA VAL A 77 2.44 11.24 20.80
C VAL A 77 2.85 10.72 22.18
N THR A 78 1.93 10.75 23.15
CA THR A 78 2.07 10.03 24.42
C THR A 78 1.82 8.54 24.22
N ALA A 79 2.69 7.70 24.81
CA ALA A 79 2.61 6.25 24.76
C ALA A 79 1.42 5.68 25.55
#